data_AF-A0A8D6PPJ3-F1
#
_entry.id   AF-A0A8D6PPJ3-F1
#
_cell.length_a   1.000
_cell.length_b   1.000
_cell.length_c   1.000
_cell.angle_alpha   90.00
_cell.angle_beta   90.00
_cell.angle_gamma   90.00
#
_symmetry.space_group_name_H-M   'P 1'
#
loop_
_entity.id
_entity.type
_entity.pdbx_description
1 polymer ?
#
loop_
_entity_poly.entity_id
_entity_poly.type
_entity_poly.pdbx_seq_one_letter_code
_entity_poly.pdbx_strand_id
1 'polypeptide(L)'
;MDLEGDFYYLSTNIYPKERLNRIKEINRNKNRKIIVSTQLIEAGVDISVDVIYRDIAPFDAINQTAGRRHNEGRRGIVNIVKLVDDKGRKYASYIYEKHLITKTEELLNKYDVIDEREFLKLNIKYFQKLRNYKDKSKEILKIIENFKYDEINNKFKLIENPPSIDLFVCVEDEAEKVWGEYKTIMEIKNIYERRKKFLEIKKKFYEYVISVPEYSIKGKNILFNHLDKIDEKYYDRETGFKIVEDNTLIL
;
A
#
# COMPACT_ATOMS: atom_id res chain seq x y z
N MET A 1 25.93 10.84 9.70
CA MET A 1 25.23 10.59 10.98
C MET A 1 24.89 9.11 10.93
N ASP A 2 25.74 8.29 11.53
CA ASP A 2 25.59 6.83 11.48
C ASP A 2 24.31 6.47 12.24
N LEU A 3 23.30 6.08 11.47
CA LEU A 3 22.04 5.61 12.00
C LEU A 3 22.28 4.19 12.51
N GLU A 4 22.67 4.09 13.77
CA GLU A 4 22.87 2.80 14.46
C GLU A 4 21.48 2.16 14.70
N GLY A 5 21.18 1.07 14.00
CA GLY A 5 19.92 0.33 14.13
C GLY A 5 19.66 -0.61 12.96
N ASP A 6 18.73 -1.55 13.15
CA ASP A 6 18.33 -2.50 12.12
C ASP A 6 17.34 -1.86 11.14
N PHE A 7 17.61 -1.96 9.84
CA PHE A 7 16.79 -1.34 8.80
C PHE A 7 15.82 -2.35 8.21
N TYR A 8 14.57 -1.94 8.05
CA TYR A 8 13.53 -2.74 7.41
C TYR A 8 12.81 -1.91 6.36
N TYR A 9 12.60 -2.51 5.18
CA TYR A 9 11.77 -1.94 4.14
C TYR A 9 10.50 -2.76 3.93
N LEU A 10 9.35 -2.08 3.93
CA LEU A 10 8.03 -2.69 3.73
C LEU A 10 7.30 -1.98 2.58
N SER A 11 6.91 -2.76 1.58
CA SER A 11 6.15 -2.26 0.43
C SER A 11 5.29 -3.37 -0.16
N THR A 12 4.27 -3.01 -0.93
CA THR A 12 3.49 -3.94 -1.74
C THR A 12 4.33 -4.63 -2.81
N ASN A 13 5.48 -4.06 -3.18
CA ASN A 13 6.46 -4.65 -4.10
C ASN A 13 7.29 -5.78 -3.47
N ILE A 14 7.28 -5.92 -2.14
CA ILE A 14 7.87 -7.06 -1.43
C ILE A 14 6.85 -8.20 -1.44
N TYR A 15 7.20 -9.40 -1.91
CA TYR A 15 6.23 -10.50 -2.00
C TYR A 15 5.69 -10.91 -0.62
N PRO A 16 4.42 -11.38 -0.52
CA PRO A 16 3.74 -11.55 0.77
C PRO A 16 4.48 -12.41 1.81
N LYS A 17 5.13 -13.52 1.40
CA LYS A 17 5.91 -14.37 2.31
C LYS A 17 7.05 -13.61 2.97
N GLU A 18 7.88 -12.92 2.18
CA GLU A 18 9.01 -12.13 2.69
C GLU A 18 8.53 -10.95 3.54
N ARG A 19 7.47 -10.26 3.11
CA ARG A 19 6.87 -9.17 3.88
C ARG A 19 6.43 -9.64 5.27
N LEU A 20 5.80 -10.82 5.36
CA LEU A 20 5.39 -11.41 6.64
C LEU A 20 6.59 -11.79 7.51
N ASN A 21 7.68 -12.28 6.92
CA ASN A 21 8.92 -12.58 7.64
C ASN A 21 9.51 -11.32 8.27
N ARG A 22 9.62 -10.23 7.50
CA ARG A 22 10.09 -8.93 8.01
C ARG A 22 9.24 -8.41 9.16
N ILE A 23 7.91 -8.49 9.05
CA ILE A 23 7.01 -8.09 10.15
C ILE A 23 7.29 -8.90 11.41
N LYS A 24 7.48 -10.23 11.29
CA LYS A 24 7.82 -11.08 12.44
C LYS A 24 9.17 -10.72 13.05
N GLU A 25 10.17 -10.40 12.22
CA GLU A 25 11.48 -9.96 12.69
C GLU A 25 11.40 -8.61 13.42
N ILE A 26 10.69 -7.64 12.84
CA ILE A 26 10.42 -6.34 13.46
C ILE A 26 9.78 -6.53 14.84
N ASN A 27 8.80 -7.43 14.98
CA ASN A 27 8.11 -7.65 16.24
C ASN A 27 8.94 -8.43 17.28
N ARG A 28 9.87 -9.29 16.84
CA ARG A 28 10.78 -10.03 17.74
C ARG A 28 11.97 -9.20 18.18
N ASN A 29 12.45 -8.32 17.32
CA ASN A 29 13.65 -7.55 17.56
C ASN A 29 13.37 -6.42 18.57
N LYS A 30 14.17 -6.38 19.64
CA LYS A 30 14.08 -5.39 20.73
C LYS A 30 15.06 -4.23 20.58
N ASN A 31 15.98 -4.31 19.64
CA ASN A 31 16.94 -3.25 19.35
C ASN A 31 16.26 -2.06 18.67
N ARG A 32 17.03 -1.00 18.45
CA ARG A 32 16.57 0.14 17.66
C ARG A 32 16.33 -0.31 16.22
N LYS A 33 15.13 -0.03 15.71
CA LYS A 33 14.68 -0.40 14.37
C LYS A 33 14.30 0.85 13.60
N ILE A 34 14.68 0.90 12.34
CA ILE A 34 14.30 1.95 11.40
C ILE A 34 13.50 1.28 10.29
N ILE A 35 12.21 1.62 10.22
CA ILE A 35 11.28 1.01 9.27
C ILE A 35 10.91 2.07 8.25
N VAL A 36 11.20 1.78 6.98
CA VAL A 36 10.74 2.57 5.83
C VAL A 36 9.60 1.81 5.20
N SER A 37 8.44 2.45 5.10
CA SER A 37 7.26 1.84 4.49
C SER A 37 6.52 2.85 3.64
N THR A 38 5.91 2.37 2.55
CA THR A 38 4.85 3.07 1.85
C THR A 38 3.55 3.02 2.69
N GLN A 39 2.42 3.41 2.09
CA GLN A 39 1.08 3.38 2.70
C GLN A 39 0.64 2.02 3.28
N LEU A 40 1.39 0.94 3.05
CA LEU A 40 1.14 -0.41 3.55
C LEU A 40 0.93 -0.46 5.08
N ILE A 41 1.66 0.34 5.87
CA ILE A 41 1.49 0.35 7.34
C ILE A 41 0.19 1.04 7.80
N GLU A 42 -0.50 1.77 6.93
CA GLU A 42 -1.70 2.53 7.29
C GLU A 42 -2.89 1.59 7.53
N ALA A 43 -2.98 0.49 6.78
CA ALA A 43 -4.07 -0.47 6.85
C ALA A 43 -3.56 -1.93 6.98
N GLY A 44 -3.67 -2.50 8.18
CA GLY A 44 -3.68 -3.96 8.38
C GLY A 44 -2.36 -4.62 8.78
N VAL A 45 -1.28 -3.88 9.02
CA VAL A 45 -0.01 -4.43 9.51
C VAL A 45 0.11 -4.25 11.03
N ASP A 46 0.41 -5.33 11.75
CA ASP A 46 0.59 -5.36 13.21
C ASP A 46 2.02 -4.99 13.59
N ILE A 47 2.35 -3.69 13.52
CA ILE A 47 3.65 -3.12 13.93
C ILE A 47 3.39 -1.95 14.88
N SER A 48 4.10 -1.94 16.01
CA SER A 48 4.08 -0.85 16.99
C SER A 48 5.41 -0.09 16.96
N VAL A 49 5.35 1.24 16.84
CA VAL A 49 6.51 2.14 16.79
C VAL A 49 6.31 3.35 17.70
N ASP A 50 7.42 3.90 18.21
CA ASP A 50 7.41 5.05 19.12
C ASP A 50 7.34 6.40 18.38
N VAL A 51 8.03 6.50 17.25
CA VAL A 51 8.13 7.72 16.45
C VAL A 51 7.86 7.40 14.98
N ILE A 52 6.95 8.14 14.37
CA ILE A 52 6.60 8.03 12.96
C ILE A 52 6.94 9.34 12.27
N TYR A 53 7.56 9.26 11.10
CA TYR A 53 7.67 10.36 10.16
C TYR A 53 6.83 9.99 8.94
N ARG A 54 5.90 10.87 8.57
CA ARG A 54 4.94 10.62 7.48
C ARG A 54 4.78 11.88 6.63
N ASP A 55 4.70 11.71 5.30
CA ASP A 55 4.31 12.80 4.40
C ASP A 55 2.86 13.24 4.65
N ILE A 56 2.56 14.50 4.32
CA ILE A 56 1.23 15.06 4.45
C ILE A 56 0.20 14.22 3.67
N ALA A 57 -0.95 13.96 4.27
CA ALA A 57 -1.99 13.12 3.69
C ALA A 57 -3.37 13.66 4.08
N PRO A 58 -4.47 13.11 3.54
CA PRO A 58 -5.80 13.32 4.10
C PRO A 58 -5.81 13.08 5.62
N PHE A 59 -6.52 13.90 6.38
CA PHE A 59 -6.45 13.87 7.85
C PHE A 59 -6.85 12.51 8.44
N ASP A 60 -7.78 11.81 7.81
CA ASP A 60 -8.20 10.47 8.18
C ASP A 60 -7.07 9.43 8.01
N ALA A 61 -6.26 9.53 6.95
CA ALA A 61 -5.10 8.68 6.77
C ALA A 61 -4.04 8.92 7.87
N ILE A 62 -3.78 10.20 8.20
CA ILE A 62 -2.89 10.57 9.32
C ILE A 62 -3.37 9.94 10.64
N ASN A 63 -4.68 9.98 10.91
CA ASN A 63 -5.26 9.38 12.11
C ASN A 63 -5.12 7.85 12.11
N GLN A 64 -5.27 7.19 10.96
CA GLN A 64 -5.04 5.74 10.86
C GLN A 64 -3.60 5.38 11.22
N THR A 65 -2.61 6.15 10.75
CA THR A 65 -1.20 5.98 11.15
C THR A 65 -0.99 6.22 12.62
N ALA A 66 -1.57 7.28 13.19
CA ALA A 66 -1.47 7.55 14.62
C ALA A 66 -2.11 6.45 15.48
N GLY A 67 -3.16 5.80 14.98
CA GLY A 67 -3.81 4.65 15.61
C GLY A 67 -3.01 3.34 15.57
N ARG A 68 -1.90 3.26 14.80
CA ARG A 68 -1.04 2.06 14.73
C ARG A 68 -0.14 1.87 15.94
N ARG A 69 -0.42 2.58 17.04
CA ARG A 69 0.32 2.46 18.27
C ARG A 69 -0.46 1.67 19.30
N HIS A 70 -0.17 0.38 19.36
CA HIS A 70 -0.53 -0.47 20.49
C HIS A 70 0.70 -0.60 21.38
N ASN A 71 0.88 0.30 22.35
CA ASN A 71 1.90 0.11 23.37
C ASN A 71 1.51 0.76 24.70
N GLU A 72 1.51 -0.08 25.72
CA GLU A 72 1.13 0.17 27.11
C GLU A 72 2.00 1.27 27.75
N GLY A 73 1.54 2.53 27.72
CA GLY A 73 1.96 3.54 28.70
C GLY A 73 3.05 4.55 28.29
N ARG A 74 3.62 4.53 27.08
CA ARG A 74 4.50 5.62 26.59
C ARG A 74 3.73 6.59 25.70
N ARG A 75 4.23 7.80 25.42
CA ARG A 75 3.69 8.71 24.39
C ARG A 75 4.35 8.44 23.04
N GLY A 76 3.55 8.35 21.97
CA GLY A 76 4.03 8.20 20.60
C GLY A 76 3.99 9.54 19.90
N ILE A 77 4.89 9.73 18.94
CA ILE A 77 4.98 10.98 18.20
C ILE A 77 4.82 10.69 16.72
N VAL A 78 3.85 11.32 16.08
CA VAL A 78 3.70 11.33 14.62
C VAL A 78 4.12 12.70 14.12
N ASN A 79 5.26 12.73 13.44
CA ASN A 79 5.78 13.93 12.80
C ASN A 79 5.27 13.96 11.36
N ILE A 80 4.53 15.02 11.03
CA ILE A 80 4.06 15.26 9.66
C ILE A 80 5.08 16.13 8.95
N VAL A 81 5.64 15.60 7.86
CA VAL A 81 6.56 16.31 6.98
C VAL A 81 5.87 16.62 5.66
N LYS A 82 6.41 17.56 4.89
CA LYS A 82 5.93 17.87 3.54
C LYS A 82 7.05 17.55 2.58
N LEU A 83 6.93 16.42 1.89
CA LEU A 83 7.89 16.03 0.87
C LEU A 83 7.54 16.73 -0.44
N VAL A 84 8.54 17.32 -1.10
CA VAL A 84 8.40 18.02 -2.37
C VAL A 84 9.43 17.49 -3.37
N ASP A 85 9.04 17.44 -4.65
CA ASP A 85 9.96 17.15 -5.74
C ASP A 85 10.89 18.34 -6.04
N ASP A 86 11.84 18.13 -6.95
CA ASP A 86 12.81 19.17 -7.36
C ASP A 86 12.15 20.43 -7.96
N LYS A 87 10.87 20.33 -8.36
CA LYS A 87 10.06 21.44 -8.89
C LYS A 87 9.19 22.08 -7.81
N GLY A 88 9.33 21.68 -6.55
CA GLY A 88 8.57 22.19 -5.41
C GLY A 88 7.14 21.67 -5.32
N ARG A 89 6.76 20.65 -6.10
CA ARG A 89 5.42 20.04 -6.04
C ARG A 89 5.39 18.96 -4.96
N LYS A 90 4.35 18.99 -4.13
CA LYS A 90 4.15 18.04 -3.02
C LYS A 90 3.94 16.62 -3.53
N TYR A 91 4.65 15.66 -2.96
CA TYR A 91 4.51 14.26 -3.34
C TYR A 91 3.12 13.70 -3.05
N ALA A 92 2.55 14.07 -1.91
CA ALA A 92 1.15 13.79 -1.57
C ALA A 92 0.14 14.13 -2.68
N SER A 93 0.43 15.10 -3.57
CA SER A 93 -0.47 15.49 -4.67
C SER A 93 -0.49 14.52 -5.85
N TYR A 94 0.45 13.58 -5.91
CA TYR A 94 0.44 12.48 -6.88
C TYR A 94 -0.43 11.32 -6.40
N ILE A 95 -0.65 11.20 -5.09
CA ILE A 95 -1.39 10.09 -4.48
C ILE A 95 -2.81 10.49 -4.08
N TYR A 96 -2.98 11.71 -3.60
CA TYR A 96 -4.25 12.21 -3.10
C TYR A 96 -4.71 13.45 -3.86
N GLU A 97 -6.03 13.63 -3.92
CA GLU A 97 -6.60 14.84 -4.50
C GLU A 97 -6.11 16.10 -3.76
N LYS A 98 -5.66 17.09 -4.53
CA LYS A 98 -5.06 18.34 -4.00
C LYS A 98 -5.93 19.02 -2.94
N HIS A 99 -7.26 18.96 -3.10
CA HIS A 99 -8.19 19.60 -2.18
C HIS A 99 -8.18 18.94 -0.79
N LEU A 100 -8.01 17.61 -0.69
CA LEU A 100 -7.89 16.88 0.59
C LEU A 100 -6.65 17.34 1.34
N ILE A 101 -5.49 17.35 0.67
CA ILE A 101 -4.21 17.78 1.24
C ILE A 101 -4.29 19.23 1.72
N THR A 102 -4.85 20.12 0.90
CA THR A 102 -5.00 21.54 1.24
C THR A 102 -5.85 21.71 2.51
N LYS A 103 -6.94 20.94 2.67
CA LYS A 103 -7.78 21.01 3.86
C LYS A 103 -7.10 20.42 5.10
N THR A 104 -6.29 19.38 4.95
CA THR A 104 -5.43 18.91 6.04
C THR A 104 -4.46 20.01 6.46
N GLU A 105 -3.77 20.67 5.53
CA GLU A 105 -2.82 21.74 5.87
C GLU A 105 -3.49 22.92 6.57
N GLU A 106 -4.63 23.40 6.07
CA GLU A 106 -5.40 24.47 6.73
C GLU A 106 -5.85 24.09 8.16
N LEU A 107 -6.02 22.79 8.43
CA LEU A 107 -6.40 22.29 9.73
C LEU A 107 -5.19 22.22 10.66
N LEU A 108 -4.09 21.63 10.19
CA LEU A 108 -2.88 21.37 10.97
C LEU A 108 -2.03 22.61 11.21
N ASN A 109 -1.96 23.57 10.28
CA ASN A 109 -1.15 24.80 10.42
C ASN A 109 -1.55 25.69 11.63
N LYS A 110 -2.65 25.38 12.31
CA LYS A 110 -3.12 26.09 13.51
C LYS A 110 -2.55 25.51 14.81
N TYR A 111 -1.76 24.45 14.72
CA TYR A 111 -1.28 23.67 15.85
C TYR A 111 0.18 23.29 15.62
N ASP A 112 1.01 23.49 16.63
CA ASP A 112 2.38 22.94 16.64
C ASP A 112 2.37 21.47 17.07
N VAL A 113 1.49 21.12 18.02
CA VAL A 113 1.30 19.76 18.55
C VAL A 113 -0.20 19.51 18.74
N ILE A 114 -0.65 18.31 18.36
CA ILE A 114 -2.03 17.87 18.51
C ILE A 114 -2.04 16.63 19.40
N ASP A 115 -2.78 16.70 20.50
CA ASP A 115 -3.04 15.56 21.38
C ASP A 115 -4.17 14.68 20.79
N GLU A 116 -4.08 13.37 21.00
CA GLU A 116 -5.06 12.38 20.52
C GLU A 116 -6.50 12.74 20.93
N ARG A 117 -6.69 13.35 22.11
CA ARG A 117 -8.02 13.78 22.58
C ARG A 117 -8.70 14.79 21.66
N GLU A 118 -7.93 15.58 20.90
CA GLU A 118 -8.47 16.53 19.94
C GLU A 118 -8.84 15.88 18.59
N PHE A 119 -8.43 14.62 18.34
CA PHE A 119 -8.60 13.98 17.03
C PHE A 119 -10.06 13.90 16.61
N LEU A 120 -10.97 13.50 17.49
CA LEU A 120 -12.40 13.40 17.14
C LEU A 120 -12.95 14.75 16.65
N LYS A 121 -12.65 15.82 17.40
CA LYS A 121 -13.07 17.18 17.08
C LYS A 121 -12.47 17.66 15.76
N LEU A 122 -11.19 17.38 15.52
CA LEU A 122 -10.50 17.75 14.29
C LEU A 122 -11.02 16.95 13.08
N ASN A 123 -11.37 15.67 13.26
CA ASN A 123 -11.97 14.83 12.22
C ASN A 123 -13.31 15.42 11.77
N ILE A 124 -14.17 15.77 12.74
CA ILE A 124 -15.47 16.38 12.44
C ILE A 124 -15.27 17.68 11.65
N LYS A 125 -14.34 18.55 12.09
CA LYS A 125 -14.01 19.80 11.37
C LYS A 125 -13.49 19.55 9.96
N TYR A 126 -12.60 18.58 9.79
CA TYR A 126 -12.06 18.19 8.49
C TYR A 126 -13.17 17.77 7.53
N PHE A 127 -14.01 16.82 7.94
CA PHE A 127 -15.11 16.35 7.09
C PHE A 127 -16.17 17.41 6.84
N GLN A 128 -16.44 18.31 7.79
CA GLN A 128 -17.32 19.46 7.57
C GLN A 128 -16.80 20.37 6.46
N LYS A 129 -15.50 20.67 6.44
CA LYS A 129 -14.87 21.46 5.36
C LYS A 129 -14.94 20.76 4.00
N LEU A 130 -14.97 19.42 3.97
CA LEU A 130 -15.07 18.62 2.75
C LEU A 130 -16.50 18.47 2.21
N ARG A 131 -17.55 18.75 3.01
CA ARG A 131 -18.95 18.57 2.58
C ARG A 131 -19.32 19.34 1.31
N ASN A 132 -18.64 20.46 1.04
CA ASN A 132 -18.90 21.29 -0.13
C ASN A 132 -18.33 20.71 -1.45
N TYR A 133 -17.55 19.62 -1.40
CA TYR A 133 -16.94 18.97 -2.56
C TYR A 133 -17.71 17.70 -3.02
N LYS A 134 -18.86 17.38 -2.41
CA LYS A 134 -19.63 16.13 -2.64
C LYS A 134 -20.72 16.23 -3.71
N ASP A 135 -20.34 16.32 -4.98
CA ASP A 135 -21.28 16.03 -6.08
C ASP A 135 -21.36 14.52 -6.38
N LYS A 136 -20.22 13.81 -6.44
CA LYS A 136 -20.19 12.36 -6.72
C LYS A 136 -20.94 11.51 -5.70
N SER A 137 -20.84 11.80 -4.39
CA SER A 137 -21.54 11.02 -3.36
C SER A 137 -23.06 11.14 -3.48
N LYS A 138 -23.58 12.30 -3.89
CA LYS A 138 -25.02 12.50 -4.09
C LYS A 138 -25.52 11.74 -5.31
N GLU A 139 -24.73 11.68 -6.37
CA GLU A 139 -25.05 10.86 -7.55
C GLU A 139 -25.10 9.37 -7.21
N ILE A 140 -24.13 8.87 -6.42
CA ILE A 140 -24.13 7.48 -5.97
C ILE A 140 -25.32 7.19 -5.07
N LEU A 141 -25.65 8.08 -4.12
CA LEU A 141 -26.83 7.94 -3.29
C LEU A 141 -28.11 7.89 -4.13
N LYS A 142 -28.23 8.73 -5.17
CA LYS A 142 -29.35 8.67 -6.12
C LYS A 142 -29.37 7.35 -6.90
N ILE A 143 -28.22 6.79 -7.28
CA ILE A 143 -28.16 5.49 -7.96
C ILE A 143 -28.67 4.37 -7.03
N ILE A 144 -28.28 4.41 -5.75
CA ILE A 144 -28.75 3.49 -4.71
C ILE A 144 -30.26 3.65 -4.48
N GLU A 145 -30.74 4.89 -4.31
CA GLU A 145 -32.17 5.21 -4.14
C GLU A 145 -33.02 4.70 -5.31
N ASN A 146 -32.47 4.72 -6.54
CA ASN A 146 -33.14 4.25 -7.74
C ASN A 146 -32.85 2.79 -8.09
N PHE A 147 -32.19 2.02 -7.22
CA PHE A 147 -31.86 0.60 -7.42
C PHE A 147 -31.06 0.30 -8.71
N LYS A 148 -30.31 1.27 -9.24
CA LYS A 148 -29.54 1.15 -10.49
C LYS A 148 -28.13 0.60 -10.26
N TYR A 149 -28.02 -0.54 -9.58
CA TYR A 149 -26.73 -1.08 -9.12
C TYR A 149 -25.73 -1.37 -10.24
N ASP A 150 -26.21 -1.67 -11.45
CA ASP A 150 -25.35 -1.89 -12.63
C ASP A 150 -24.54 -0.64 -13.02
N GLU A 151 -25.03 0.56 -12.68
CA GLU A 151 -24.32 1.82 -12.93
C GLU A 151 -23.25 2.12 -11.86
N ILE A 152 -23.30 1.48 -10.68
CA ILE A 152 -22.38 1.74 -9.57
C ILE A 152 -20.96 1.28 -9.92
N ASN A 153 -20.81 0.10 -10.50
CA ASN A 153 -19.49 -0.48 -10.80
C ASN A 153 -18.65 0.41 -11.75
N ASN A 154 -19.31 1.18 -12.63
CA ASN A 154 -18.65 2.08 -13.57
C ASN A 154 -18.47 3.50 -13.02
N LYS A 155 -19.38 3.98 -12.15
CA LYS A 155 -19.38 5.35 -11.63
C LYS A 155 -18.73 5.52 -10.26
N PHE A 156 -18.58 4.43 -9.51
CA PHE A 156 -18.00 4.43 -8.18
C PHE A 156 -16.90 3.38 -8.06
N LYS A 157 -15.66 3.85 -8.09
CA LYS A 157 -14.50 3.11 -7.59
C LYS A 157 -14.03 3.82 -6.33
N LEU A 158 -14.14 3.16 -5.18
CA LEU A 158 -13.67 3.69 -3.89
C LEU A 158 -12.14 3.95 -3.93
N ILE A 159 -11.43 3.18 -4.75
CA ILE A 159 -10.01 3.32 -5.03
C ILE A 159 -9.84 3.24 -6.55
N GLU A 160 -9.43 4.34 -7.19
CA GLU A 160 -8.96 4.34 -8.57
C GLU A 160 -7.56 3.71 -8.59
N ASN A 161 -7.48 2.39 -8.55
CA ASN A 161 -6.20 1.72 -8.77
C ASN A 161 -5.85 1.85 -10.25
N PRO A 162 -4.65 2.36 -10.59
CA PRO A 162 -4.14 2.23 -11.94
C PRO A 162 -4.17 0.74 -12.32
N PRO A 163 -4.38 0.42 -13.61
CA PRO A 163 -4.39 -0.97 -14.04
C PRO A 163 -3.09 -1.64 -13.58
N SER A 164 -3.23 -2.83 -12.99
CA SER A 164 -2.14 -3.56 -12.34
C SER A 164 -2.02 -4.96 -12.91
N ILE A 165 -0.78 -5.45 -13.00
CA ILE A 165 -0.46 -6.80 -13.42
C ILE A 165 0.08 -7.59 -12.24
N ASP A 166 -0.36 -8.84 -12.14
CA ASP A 166 0.17 -9.79 -11.19
C ASP A 166 1.43 -10.44 -11.74
N LEU A 167 2.49 -10.48 -10.93
CA LEU A 167 3.77 -11.09 -11.24
C LEU A 167 4.11 -12.12 -10.18
N PHE A 168 4.53 -13.31 -10.62
CA PHE A 168 5.01 -14.37 -9.74
C PHE A 168 6.52 -14.22 -9.51
N VAL A 169 6.90 -13.91 -8.27
CA VAL A 169 8.28 -13.70 -7.87
C VAL A 169 8.96 -15.04 -7.62
N CYS A 170 9.94 -15.37 -8.46
CA CYS A 170 10.65 -16.64 -8.39
C CYS A 170 12.15 -16.41 -8.15
N VAL A 171 12.47 -16.14 -6.89
CA VAL A 171 13.83 -15.85 -6.43
C VAL A 171 14.33 -16.87 -5.41
N GLU A 172 13.56 -17.92 -5.13
CA GLU A 172 13.93 -18.98 -4.18
C GLU A 172 13.45 -20.35 -4.67
N ASP A 173 14.13 -21.42 -4.25
CA ASP A 173 13.87 -22.80 -4.69
C ASP A 173 12.43 -23.24 -4.45
N GLU A 174 11.82 -22.79 -3.34
CA GLU A 174 10.43 -23.11 -3.03
C GLU A 174 9.46 -22.46 -4.03
N ALA A 175 9.73 -21.22 -4.45
CA ALA A 175 8.93 -20.53 -5.45
C ALA A 175 9.02 -21.24 -6.82
N GLU A 176 10.19 -21.77 -7.18
CA GLU A 176 10.39 -22.52 -8.42
C GLU A 176 9.56 -23.82 -8.45
N LYS A 177 9.51 -24.53 -7.32
CA LYS A 177 8.66 -25.73 -7.15
C LYS A 177 7.17 -25.39 -7.30
N VAL A 178 6.71 -24.35 -6.61
CA VAL A 178 5.31 -23.89 -6.68
C VAL A 178 4.93 -23.47 -8.10
N TRP A 179 5.84 -22.80 -8.82
CA TRP A 179 5.63 -22.44 -10.22
C TRP A 179 5.55 -23.66 -11.14
N GLY A 180 6.40 -24.66 -10.93
CA GLY A 180 6.35 -25.93 -11.67
C GLY A 180 5.05 -26.69 -11.46
N GLU A 181 4.56 -26.75 -10.21
CA GLU A 181 3.24 -27.31 -9.89
C GLU A 181 2.11 -26.54 -10.60
N TYR A 182 2.17 -25.20 -10.58
CA TYR A 182 1.20 -24.36 -11.27
C TYR A 182 1.16 -24.63 -12.79
N LYS A 183 2.32 -24.72 -13.47
CA LYS A 183 2.36 -25.05 -14.90
C LYS A 183 1.70 -26.40 -15.19
N THR A 184 2.05 -27.43 -14.41
CA THR A 184 1.47 -28.77 -14.52
C THR A 184 -0.06 -28.74 -14.36
N ILE A 185 -0.57 -27.94 -13.41
CA ILE A 185 -2.01 -27.78 -13.20
C ILE A 185 -2.66 -27.11 -14.41
N MET A 186 -2.03 -26.09 -14.99
CA MET A 186 -2.57 -25.35 -16.14
C MET A 186 -2.72 -26.20 -17.41
N GLU A 187 -1.95 -27.30 -17.53
CA GLU A 187 -2.06 -28.28 -18.63
C GLU A 187 -3.29 -29.20 -18.51
N ILE A 188 -3.91 -29.32 -17.33
CA ILE A 188 -5.09 -30.17 -17.11
C ILE A 188 -6.27 -29.66 -17.93
N LYS A 189 -6.75 -30.43 -18.92
CA LYS A 189 -7.86 -30.03 -19.80
C LYS A 189 -9.19 -29.82 -19.06
N ASN A 190 -9.48 -30.66 -18.06
CA ASN A 190 -10.71 -30.56 -17.29
C ASN A 190 -10.68 -29.35 -16.35
N ILE A 191 -11.60 -28.40 -16.55
CA ILE A 191 -11.63 -27.14 -15.80
C ILE A 191 -11.92 -27.31 -14.31
N TYR A 192 -12.73 -28.31 -13.93
CA TYR A 192 -13.08 -28.58 -12.54
C TYR A 192 -11.92 -29.19 -11.79
N GLU A 193 -11.25 -30.16 -12.42
CA GLU A 193 -10.06 -30.79 -11.86
C GLU A 193 -8.91 -29.78 -11.73
N ARG A 194 -8.68 -28.96 -12.77
CA ARG A 194 -7.72 -27.86 -12.75
C ARG A 194 -7.98 -26.91 -11.57
N ARG A 195 -9.24 -26.46 -11.41
CA ARG A 195 -9.63 -25.57 -10.29
C ARG A 195 -9.39 -26.24 -8.93
N LYS A 196 -9.78 -27.51 -8.78
CA LYS A 196 -9.58 -28.27 -7.54
C LYS A 196 -8.09 -28.36 -7.19
N LYS A 197 -7.24 -28.74 -8.14
CA LYS A 197 -5.79 -28.80 -7.95
C LYS A 197 -5.17 -27.44 -7.66
N PHE A 198 -5.61 -26.39 -8.33
CA PHE A 198 -5.14 -25.03 -8.03
C PHE A 198 -5.50 -24.61 -6.60
N LEU A 199 -6.68 -24.96 -6.09
CA LEU A 199 -7.07 -24.65 -4.71
C LEU A 199 -6.14 -25.29 -3.67
N GLU A 200 -5.55 -26.45 -3.95
CA GLU A 200 -4.58 -27.13 -3.08
C GLU A 200 -3.30 -26.28 -2.89
N ILE A 201 -2.84 -25.61 -3.96
CA ILE A 201 -1.62 -24.79 -3.93
C ILE A 201 -1.88 -23.29 -3.77
N LYS A 202 -3.15 -22.85 -3.89
CA LYS A 202 -3.56 -21.44 -4.00
C LYS A 202 -2.90 -20.55 -2.96
N LYS A 203 -2.93 -20.95 -1.69
CA LYS A 203 -2.34 -20.17 -0.60
C LYS A 203 -0.83 -19.95 -0.81
N LYS A 204 -0.08 -21.03 -1.03
CA LYS A 204 1.36 -20.97 -1.30
C LYS A 204 1.68 -20.22 -2.58
N PHE A 205 0.82 -20.31 -3.59
CA PHE A 205 1.01 -19.61 -4.85
C PHE A 205 0.97 -18.09 -4.65
N TYR A 206 -0.07 -17.58 -3.99
CA TYR A 206 -0.23 -16.14 -3.74
C TYR A 206 0.76 -15.58 -2.70
N GLU A 207 1.49 -16.44 -1.98
CA GLU A 207 2.60 -16.00 -1.12
C GLU A 207 3.77 -15.39 -1.92
N TYR A 208 3.87 -15.68 -3.22
CA TYR A 208 4.90 -15.18 -4.14
C TYR A 208 4.39 -14.21 -5.19
N VAL A 209 3.10 -13.85 -5.17
CA VAL A 209 2.52 -12.95 -6.17
C VAL A 209 2.55 -11.51 -5.66
N ILE A 210 3.03 -10.59 -6.50
CA ILE A 210 2.93 -9.15 -6.31
C ILE A 210 2.05 -8.55 -7.40
N SER A 211 1.33 -7.49 -7.08
CA SER A 211 0.57 -6.71 -8.06
C SER A 211 1.27 -5.36 -8.25
N VAL A 212 1.74 -5.09 -9.47
CA VAL A 212 2.45 -3.85 -9.81
C VAL A 212 1.67 -3.05 -10.86
N PRO A 213 1.75 -1.71 -10.89
CA PRO A 213 1.09 -0.93 -11.92
C PRO A 213 1.60 -1.27 -13.32
N GLU A 214 0.72 -1.33 -14.32
CA GLU A 214 1.06 -1.68 -15.72
C GLU A 214 2.15 -0.80 -16.32
N TYR A 215 2.22 0.48 -15.96
CA TYR A 215 3.27 1.36 -16.48
C TYR A 215 4.68 0.95 -16.00
N SER A 216 4.80 0.28 -14.85
CA SER A 216 6.09 -0.10 -14.27
C SER A 216 6.80 -1.23 -15.01
N ILE A 217 6.08 -1.94 -15.89
CA ILE A 217 6.63 -3.00 -16.74
C ILE A 217 6.98 -2.50 -18.15
N LYS A 218 6.63 -1.25 -18.52
CA LYS A 218 6.95 -0.70 -19.85
C LYS A 218 8.46 -0.73 -20.08
N GLY A 219 8.87 -1.21 -21.24
CA GLY A 219 10.29 -1.39 -21.59
C GLY A 219 10.94 -2.68 -21.07
N LYS A 220 10.22 -3.51 -20.28
CA LYS A 220 10.69 -4.86 -19.93
C LYS A 220 10.16 -5.90 -20.92
N ASN A 221 10.94 -6.94 -21.20
CA ASN A 221 10.51 -8.13 -21.93
C ASN A 221 9.64 -9.06 -21.04
N ILE A 222 8.63 -8.49 -20.39
CA ILE A 222 7.60 -9.23 -19.67
C ILE A 222 6.41 -9.28 -20.64
N LEU A 223 5.90 -10.48 -20.91
CA LEU A 223 4.72 -10.64 -21.76
C LEU A 223 3.50 -9.97 -21.09
N PHE A 224 2.46 -9.66 -21.84
CA PHE A 224 1.21 -9.15 -21.27
C PHE A 224 0.26 -10.29 -20.94
N ASN A 225 0.77 -11.40 -20.41
CA ASN A 225 -0.10 -12.47 -19.95
C ASN A 225 -0.55 -12.16 -18.53
N HIS A 226 -1.77 -12.55 -18.17
CA HIS A 226 -2.41 -12.23 -16.88
C HIS A 226 -1.61 -12.65 -15.63
N LEU A 227 -0.52 -13.40 -15.78
CA LEU A 227 0.45 -13.69 -14.73
C LEU A 227 1.79 -14.13 -15.34
N ASP A 228 2.84 -13.32 -15.14
CA ASP A 228 4.20 -13.64 -15.60
C ASP A 228 5.16 -13.96 -14.46
N LYS A 229 6.08 -14.90 -14.71
CA LYS A 229 7.17 -15.23 -13.79
C LYS A 229 8.30 -14.22 -13.94
N ILE A 230 8.76 -13.69 -12.82
CA ILE A 230 9.96 -12.83 -12.75
C ILE A 230 11.02 -13.45 -11.83
N ASP A 231 12.27 -13.09 -12.08
CA ASP A 231 13.46 -13.54 -11.34
C ASP A 231 14.27 -12.34 -10.81
N GLU A 232 15.48 -12.62 -10.31
CA GLU A 232 16.39 -11.63 -9.73
C GLU A 232 16.84 -10.53 -10.71
N LYS A 233 16.66 -10.73 -12.03
CA LYS A 233 16.89 -9.68 -13.02
C LYS A 233 15.94 -8.51 -12.82
N TYR A 234 14.68 -8.78 -12.48
CA TYR A 234 13.62 -7.78 -12.34
C TYR A 234 13.20 -7.54 -10.89
N TYR A 235 13.73 -8.34 -9.96
CA TYR A 235 13.37 -8.32 -8.56
C TYR A 235 14.61 -8.19 -7.67
N ASP A 236 14.54 -7.32 -6.68
CA ASP A 236 15.51 -7.23 -5.60
C ASP A 236 14.86 -7.74 -4.32
N ARG A 237 15.56 -8.58 -3.55
CA ARG A 237 14.96 -9.12 -2.33
C ARG A 237 14.75 -8.04 -1.28
N GLU A 238 15.63 -7.04 -1.18
CA GLU A 238 15.55 -5.97 -0.20
C GLU A 238 14.51 -4.91 -0.60
N THR A 239 14.52 -4.45 -1.86
CA THR A 239 13.70 -3.32 -2.32
C THR A 239 12.48 -3.71 -3.16
N GLY A 240 12.35 -4.98 -3.56
CA GLY A 240 11.23 -5.50 -4.33
C GLY A 240 11.39 -5.34 -5.85
N PHE A 241 10.27 -5.19 -6.57
CA PHE A 241 10.27 -5.05 -8.03
C PHE A 241 11.07 -3.83 -8.50
N LYS A 242 12.06 -4.04 -9.37
CA LYS A 242 12.93 -3.00 -9.93
C LYS A 242 12.18 -2.23 -11.02
N ILE A 243 11.79 -0.98 -10.82
CA ILE A 243 11.06 -0.20 -11.84
C ILE A 243 12.08 0.39 -12.82
N VAL A 244 11.84 0.24 -14.13
CA VAL A 244 12.70 0.79 -15.20
C VAL A 244 12.13 2.14 -15.60
N GLU A 245 12.29 3.15 -14.74
CA GLU A 245 12.29 4.56 -15.12
C GLU A 245 12.85 5.37 -13.93
N ASP A 246 13.89 6.14 -14.22
CA ASP A 246 14.88 6.79 -13.34
C ASP A 246 14.34 7.79 -12.30
N ASN A 247 13.05 7.81 -11.97
CA ASN A 247 12.48 8.78 -11.02
C ASN A 247 11.37 8.22 -10.11
N THR A 248 11.31 6.90 -9.89
CA THR A 248 10.30 6.37 -8.97
C THR A 248 10.74 6.51 -7.52
N LEU A 249 10.30 7.60 -6.88
CA LEU A 249 10.40 7.74 -5.44
C LEU A 249 9.49 6.75 -4.73
N ILE A 250 10.03 6.14 -3.68
CA ILE A 250 9.28 5.40 -2.69
C ILE A 250 8.40 6.43 -1.95
N LEU A 251 7.09 6.39 -2.20
CA LEU A 251 6.07 7.17 -1.47
C LEU A 251 5.23 6.25 -0.59
#